data_AF-A0A5B8NPJ6-F1
#
_entry.id   AF-A0A5B8NPJ6-F1
#
_cell.length_a   1.000
_cell.length_b   1.000
_cell.length_c   1.000
_cell.angle_alpha   90.00
_cell.angle_beta   90.00
_cell.angle_gamma   90.00
#
_symmetry.space_group_name_H-M   'P 1'
#
loop_
_entity.id
_entity.type
_entity.pdbx_description
1 polymer ?
#
loop_
_entity_poly.entity_id
_entity_poly.type
_entity_poly.pdbx_seq_one_letter_code
_entity_poly.pdbx_strand_id
1 'polypeptide(L)'
;MTASVTAQDNQQVFTQKIKGARRPSNYFWAIIALMGGVGFLLAGLSSYFKVNLLIVSDPRGLQFIPQGIALTFYGVAGSLVSLYLWLVILWDVGGGYNEFNKNTNQVKIFRWGYPGKNRRIELEKKLDDVEAVKAEIKEGLNPKRSLYLRIKGNRQIPLTRVGEPLPLTELENQGAELARFLGVPLEGI
;
A
#
# COMPACT_ATOMS: atom_id res chain seq x y z
N MET A 1 4.00 -18.91 37.46
CA MET A 1 3.91 -20.04 36.52
C MET A 1 4.80 -19.72 35.35
N THR A 2 5.86 -20.51 35.20
CA THR A 2 6.94 -20.39 34.24
C THR A 2 6.40 -20.52 32.82
N ALA A 3 6.50 -19.43 32.04
CA ALA A 3 6.23 -19.47 30.61
C ALA A 3 7.35 -20.28 29.95
N SER A 4 6.99 -21.47 29.49
CA SER A 4 7.84 -22.37 28.72
C SER A 4 8.25 -21.70 27.42
N VAL A 5 9.54 -21.38 27.32
CA VAL A 5 10.22 -21.09 26.06
C VAL A 5 10.16 -22.36 25.22
N THR A 6 9.17 -22.45 24.33
CA THR A 6 9.15 -23.49 23.31
C THR A 6 10.04 -23.01 22.18
N ALA A 7 11.22 -23.63 22.07
CA ALA A 7 12.14 -23.44 20.96
C ALA A 7 11.44 -23.78 19.63
N GLN A 8 11.09 -22.76 18.85
CA GLN A 8 10.79 -22.89 17.42
C GLN A 8 12.08 -22.70 16.62
N ASP A 9 13.02 -23.64 16.76
CA ASP A 9 14.32 -23.60 16.07
C ASP A 9 14.35 -24.50 14.82
N ASN A 10 13.24 -24.56 14.06
CA ASN A 10 13.21 -25.33 12.81
C ASN A 10 12.32 -24.74 11.72
N GLN A 11 12.07 -23.42 11.77
CA GLN A 11 11.54 -22.73 10.61
C GLN A 11 12.67 -22.51 9.60
N GLN A 12 12.61 -23.22 8.49
CA GLN A 12 13.53 -23.04 7.35
C GLN A 12 13.05 -21.98 6.36
N VAL A 13 11.78 -21.55 6.48
CA VAL A 13 11.16 -20.56 5.61
C VAL A 13 10.46 -19.51 6.47
N PHE A 14 10.78 -18.24 6.24
CA PHE A 14 10.16 -17.10 6.89
C PHE A 14 9.44 -16.26 5.84
N THR A 15 8.14 -16.04 6.01
CA THR A 15 7.32 -15.31 5.03
C THR A 15 6.59 -14.14 5.70
N GLN A 16 6.80 -12.94 5.18
CA GLN A 16 6.11 -11.72 5.60
C GLN A 16 5.13 -11.28 4.51
N LYS A 17 3.84 -11.24 4.82
CA LYS A 17 2.83 -10.69 3.90
C LYS A 17 2.84 -9.17 3.96
N ILE A 18 2.83 -8.55 2.78
CA ILE A 18 2.72 -7.10 2.64
C ILE A 18 1.37 -6.81 2.03
N LYS A 19 0.52 -6.14 2.83
CA LYS A 19 -0.76 -5.65 2.34
C LYS A 19 -0.50 -4.68 1.17
N GLY A 20 -1.37 -4.60 0.18
CA GLY A 20 -1.24 -3.66 -0.93
C GLY A 20 -2.17 -2.46 -0.84
N ALA A 21 -2.87 -2.20 -1.93
CA ALA A 21 -3.90 -1.18 -2.04
C ALA A 21 -5.23 -1.57 -1.37
N ARG A 22 -5.45 -2.85 -1.04
CA ARG A 22 -6.66 -3.31 -0.33
C ARG A 22 -6.64 -2.96 1.15
N ARG A 23 -6.74 -1.67 1.46
CA ARG A 23 -6.80 -1.13 2.82
C ARG A 23 -8.14 -0.47 3.09
N PRO A 24 -8.64 -0.53 4.33
CA PRO A 24 -9.86 0.19 4.72
C PRO A 24 -9.82 1.68 4.34
N SER A 25 -8.69 2.35 4.55
CA SER A 25 -8.50 3.76 4.17
C SER A 25 -8.66 4.00 2.66
N ASN A 26 -8.15 3.11 1.82
CA ASN A 26 -8.29 3.23 0.37
C ASN A 26 -9.74 3.01 -0.07
N TYR A 27 -10.44 2.04 0.51
CA TYR A 27 -11.87 1.84 0.25
C TYR A 27 -12.70 3.05 0.66
N PHE A 28 -12.42 3.62 1.84
CA PHE A 28 -13.09 4.82 2.34
C PHE A 28 -12.96 5.99 1.35
N TRP A 29 -11.75 6.30 0.89
CA TRP A 29 -11.52 7.36 -0.08
C TRP A 29 -12.12 7.05 -1.46
N ALA A 30 -12.08 5.80 -1.92
CA ALA A 30 -12.70 5.39 -3.18
C ALA A 30 -14.22 5.60 -3.16
N ILE A 31 -14.88 5.30 -2.03
CA ILE A 31 -16.32 5.51 -1.82
C ILE A 31 -16.66 7.00 -1.78
N ILE A 32 -15.93 7.82 -1.01
CA ILE A 32 -16.16 9.27 -0.96
C ILE A 32 -16.00 9.90 -2.35
N ALA A 33 -14.92 9.57 -3.06
CA ALA A 33 -14.68 10.06 -4.41
C ALA A 33 -15.79 9.62 -5.38
N LEU A 34 -16.31 8.38 -5.22
CA LEU A 34 -17.40 7.87 -6.06
C LEU A 34 -18.68 8.68 -5.83
N MET A 35 -19.08 8.85 -4.57
CA MET A 35 -20.28 9.60 -4.22
C MET A 35 -20.19 11.06 -4.68
N GLY A 36 -19.04 11.71 -4.47
CA GLY A 36 -18.82 13.09 -4.92
C GLY A 36 -18.82 13.22 -6.44
N GLY A 37 -18.07 12.36 -7.14
CA GLY A 37 -17.98 12.37 -8.60
C GLY A 37 -19.33 12.10 -9.27
N VAL A 38 -20.02 11.03 -8.88
CA VAL A 38 -21.35 10.70 -9.41
C VAL A 38 -22.37 11.78 -9.04
N GLY A 39 -22.35 12.28 -7.80
CA GLY A 39 -23.27 13.33 -7.35
C GLY A 39 -23.13 14.62 -8.17
N PHE A 40 -21.91 15.11 -8.38
CA PHE A 40 -21.66 16.30 -9.20
C PHE A 40 -21.97 16.08 -10.68
N LEU A 41 -21.67 14.90 -11.21
CA LEU A 41 -22.01 14.54 -12.58
C LEU A 41 -23.53 14.57 -12.79
N LEU A 42 -24.29 13.92 -11.91
CA LEU A 42 -25.75 13.89 -11.96
C LEU A 42 -26.35 15.30 -11.77
N ALA A 43 -25.79 16.13 -10.88
CA ALA A 43 -26.21 17.52 -10.70
C ALA A 43 -26.04 18.34 -11.98
N GLY A 44 -24.87 18.23 -12.63
CA GLY A 44 -24.57 18.92 -13.88
C GLY A 44 -25.47 18.49 -15.04
N LEU A 45 -25.66 17.18 -15.21
CA LEU A 45 -26.55 16.63 -16.23
C LEU A 45 -28.02 17.03 -15.98
N SER A 46 -28.45 17.04 -14.73
CA SER A 46 -29.81 17.48 -14.37
C SER A 46 -30.05 18.96 -14.69
N SER A 47 -29.04 19.82 -14.48
CA SER A 47 -29.10 21.23 -14.86
C SER A 47 -29.19 21.43 -16.39
N TYR A 48 -28.55 20.55 -17.17
CA TYR A 48 -28.59 20.56 -18.64
C TYR A 48 -29.92 20.05 -19.20
N PHE A 49 -30.36 18.86 -18.79
CA PHE A 49 -31.57 18.20 -19.31
C PHE A 49 -32.87 18.68 -18.65
N LYS A 50 -32.79 19.46 -17.56
CA LYS A 50 -33.93 19.88 -16.75
C LYS A 50 -34.75 18.73 -16.16
N VAL A 51 -34.14 17.55 -16.04
CA VAL A 51 -34.67 16.38 -15.35
C VAL A 51 -33.95 16.25 -14.01
N ASN A 52 -34.67 15.96 -12.92
CA ASN A 52 -34.01 15.73 -11.64
C ASN A 52 -33.50 14.28 -11.57
N LEU A 53 -32.16 14.10 -11.63
CA LEU A 53 -31.51 12.80 -11.49
C LEU A 53 -31.03 12.52 -10.06
N LEU A 54 -31.12 13.51 -9.16
CA LEU A 54 -30.73 13.38 -7.76
C LEU A 54 -31.93 13.00 -6.90
N ILE A 55 -31.68 12.12 -5.92
CA ILE A 55 -32.71 11.63 -5.01
C ILE A 55 -33.02 12.66 -3.91
N VAL A 56 -32.00 13.43 -3.49
CA VAL A 56 -32.04 14.27 -2.28
C VAL A 56 -32.18 15.77 -2.59
N SER A 57 -31.85 16.21 -3.80
CA SER A 57 -31.85 17.63 -4.17
C SER A 57 -32.47 17.87 -5.55
N ASP A 58 -32.83 19.12 -5.84
CA ASP A 58 -33.40 19.52 -7.13
C ASP A 58 -32.49 20.53 -7.87
N PRO A 59 -31.55 20.04 -8.70
CA PRO A 59 -30.64 20.87 -9.47
C PRO A 59 -31.26 21.40 -10.78
N ARG A 60 -32.55 21.18 -11.08
CA ARG A 60 -33.17 21.63 -12.34
C ARG A 60 -33.11 23.15 -12.52
N GLY A 61 -33.23 23.89 -11.41
CA GLY A 61 -33.18 25.34 -11.35
C GLY A 61 -31.78 25.95 -11.53
N LEU A 62 -30.71 25.15 -11.49
CA LEU A 62 -29.35 25.65 -11.71
C LEU A 62 -29.18 26.11 -13.17
N GLN A 63 -28.55 27.28 -13.34
CA GLN A 63 -28.07 27.71 -14.65
C GLN A 63 -26.92 26.82 -15.09
N PHE A 64 -27.07 26.20 -16.27
CA PHE A 64 -26.06 25.27 -16.77
C PHE A 64 -24.70 25.96 -16.96
N ILE A 65 -24.70 27.19 -17.45
CA ILE A 65 -23.50 28.02 -17.55
C ILE A 65 -23.59 29.13 -16.50
N PRO A 66 -22.58 29.34 -15.65
CA PRO A 66 -21.31 28.60 -15.54
C PRO A 66 -21.35 27.42 -14.54
N GLN A 67 -22.43 27.27 -13.76
CA GLN A 67 -22.43 26.40 -12.57
C GLN A 67 -22.60 24.92 -12.93
N GLY A 68 -23.57 24.59 -13.80
CA GLY A 68 -23.79 23.21 -14.24
C GLY A 68 -22.61 22.60 -15.01
N ILE A 69 -21.90 23.40 -15.82
CA ILE A 69 -20.71 22.94 -16.54
C ILE A 69 -19.54 22.68 -15.60
N ALA A 70 -19.36 23.51 -14.58
CA ALA A 70 -18.36 23.29 -13.54
C ALA A 70 -18.65 22.01 -12.74
N LEU A 71 -19.92 21.80 -12.34
CA LEU A 71 -20.35 20.56 -11.67
C LEU A 71 -20.13 19.33 -12.55
N THR A 72 -20.43 19.43 -13.85
CA THR A 72 -20.18 18.33 -14.80
C THR A 72 -18.67 18.03 -14.90
N PHE A 73 -17.83 19.06 -15.00
CA PHE A 73 -16.37 18.90 -15.06
C PHE A 73 -15.81 18.23 -13.79
N TYR A 74 -16.15 18.75 -12.61
CA TYR A 74 -15.72 18.16 -11.34
C TYR A 74 -16.30 16.75 -11.14
N GLY A 75 -17.52 16.51 -11.62
CA GLY A 75 -18.14 15.18 -11.63
C GLY A 75 -17.35 14.18 -12.45
N VAL A 76 -17.00 14.52 -13.70
CA VAL A 76 -16.15 13.68 -14.55
C VAL A 76 -14.79 13.43 -13.91
N ALA A 77 -14.13 14.48 -13.42
CA ALA A 77 -12.82 14.35 -12.77
C ALA A 77 -12.90 13.45 -11.52
N GLY A 78 -13.89 13.66 -10.65
CA GLY A 78 -14.12 12.85 -9.45
C GLY A 78 -14.44 11.39 -9.77
N SER A 79 -15.26 11.14 -10.79
CA SER A 79 -15.58 9.79 -11.27
C SER A 79 -14.35 9.08 -11.84
N LEU A 80 -13.49 9.77 -12.60
CA LEU A 80 -12.24 9.21 -13.10
C LEU A 80 -11.26 8.88 -11.96
N VAL A 81 -11.13 9.77 -10.97
CA VAL A 81 -10.31 9.51 -9.78
C VAL A 81 -10.85 8.31 -9.00
N SER A 82 -12.16 8.24 -8.78
CA SER A 82 -12.78 7.11 -8.11
C SER A 82 -12.55 5.80 -8.87
N LEU A 83 -12.76 5.80 -10.18
CA LEU A 83 -12.50 4.64 -11.04
C LEU A 83 -11.04 4.19 -10.91
N TYR A 84 -10.10 5.13 -10.95
CA TYR A 84 -8.69 4.84 -10.75
C TYR A 84 -8.41 4.19 -9.38
N LEU A 85 -8.98 4.73 -8.29
CA LEU A 85 -8.82 4.16 -6.95
C LEU A 85 -9.38 2.74 -6.86
N TRP A 86 -10.58 2.50 -7.41
CA TRP A 86 -11.18 1.16 -7.46
C TRP A 86 -10.33 0.17 -8.26
N LEU A 87 -9.76 0.60 -9.39
CA LEU A 87 -8.86 -0.23 -10.19
C LEU A 87 -7.57 -0.56 -9.43
N VAL A 88 -6.96 0.41 -8.75
CA VAL A 88 -5.77 0.22 -7.90
C VAL A 88 -6.04 -0.79 -6.78
N ILE A 89 -7.20 -0.69 -6.13
CA ILE A 89 -7.68 -1.64 -5.11
C ILE A 89 -7.91 -3.03 -5.70
N LEU A 90 -8.60 -3.11 -6.84
CA LEU A 90 -8.92 -4.36 -7.54
C LEU A 90 -7.65 -5.14 -7.86
N TRP A 91 -6.63 -4.44 -8.38
CA TRP A 91 -5.34 -5.03 -8.73
C TRP A 91 -4.40 -5.27 -7.55
N ASP A 92 -4.76 -4.80 -6.36
CA ASP A 92 -3.96 -4.83 -5.12
C ASP A 92 -2.53 -4.31 -5.32
N VAL A 93 -2.41 -3.16 -5.99
CA VAL A 93 -1.11 -2.56 -6.31
C VAL A 93 -0.30 -2.32 -5.04
N GLY A 94 0.98 -2.69 -5.07
CA GLY A 94 1.91 -2.65 -3.95
C GLY A 94 1.79 -3.81 -2.96
N GLY A 95 0.81 -4.71 -3.12
CA GLY A 95 0.64 -5.89 -2.29
C GLY A 95 1.61 -6.99 -2.67
N GLY A 96 1.92 -7.90 -1.76
CA GLY A 96 2.84 -9.01 -2.04
C GLY A 96 3.37 -9.65 -0.78
N TYR A 97 4.60 -10.17 -0.84
CA TYR A 97 5.24 -10.82 0.29
C TYR A 97 6.76 -10.79 0.18
N ASN A 98 7.43 -10.95 1.32
CA ASN A 98 8.86 -11.26 1.40
C ASN A 98 8.98 -12.70 1.87
N GLU A 99 9.77 -13.51 1.18
CA GLU A 99 10.06 -14.89 1.56
C GLU A 99 11.57 -15.05 1.70
N PHE A 100 12.00 -15.63 2.81
CA PHE A 100 13.38 -15.93 3.13
C PHE A 100 13.47 -17.43 3.38
N ASN A 101 14.18 -18.14 2.51
CA ASN A 101 14.21 -19.59 2.52
C ASN A 101 15.66 -20.08 2.70
N LYS A 102 15.93 -20.71 3.84
CA LYS A 102 17.23 -21.28 4.18
C LYS A 102 17.51 -22.57 3.43
N ASN A 103 16.48 -23.34 3.07
CA ASN A 103 16.64 -24.59 2.31
C ASN A 103 17.11 -24.32 0.88
N THR A 104 16.54 -23.31 0.22
CA THR A 104 16.91 -22.93 -1.15
C THR A 104 18.00 -21.85 -1.19
N ASN A 105 18.42 -21.34 -0.03
CA ASN A 105 19.39 -20.24 0.11
C ASN A 105 19.00 -19.00 -0.72
N GLN A 106 17.71 -18.64 -0.69
CA GLN A 106 17.15 -17.57 -1.51
C GLN A 106 16.27 -16.61 -0.70
N VAL A 107 16.35 -15.35 -1.08
CA VAL A 107 15.45 -14.27 -0.68
C VAL A 107 14.62 -13.88 -1.90
N LYS A 108 13.30 -13.93 -1.73
CA LYS A 108 12.33 -13.60 -2.77
C LYS A 108 11.43 -12.47 -2.29
N ILE A 109 11.46 -11.35 -3.00
CA ILE A 109 10.64 -10.19 -2.72
C ILE A 109 9.68 -10.03 -3.88
N PHE A 110 8.40 -10.26 -3.61
CA PHE A 110 7.34 -10.19 -4.60
C PHE A 110 6.40 -9.00 -4.32
N ARG A 111 6.06 -8.25 -5.36
CA ARG A 111 5.07 -7.18 -5.33
C ARG A 111 4.19 -7.21 -6.58
N TRP A 112 2.92 -6.89 -6.41
CA TRP A 112 1.97 -6.56 -7.47
C TRP A 112 2.18 -5.11 -7.91
N GLY A 113 2.52 -4.91 -9.17
CA GLY A 113 2.54 -3.61 -9.83
C GLY A 113 1.21 -3.29 -10.51
N TYR A 114 1.23 -2.21 -11.30
CA TYR A 114 0.13 -1.86 -12.20
C TYR A 114 -0.08 -2.93 -13.27
N PRO A 115 -1.29 -3.04 -13.85
CA PRO A 115 -1.56 -3.96 -14.94
C PRO A 115 -0.63 -3.68 -16.13
N GLY A 116 -0.20 -4.75 -16.80
CA GLY A 116 0.72 -4.69 -17.93
C GLY A 116 1.70 -5.85 -17.93
N LYS A 117 2.69 -5.79 -18.83
CA LYS A 117 3.68 -6.86 -19.02
C LYS A 117 4.51 -7.13 -17.75
N ASN A 118 4.79 -6.08 -16.96
CA ASN A 118 5.62 -6.14 -15.75
C ASN A 118 4.79 -6.05 -14.48
N ARG A 119 3.57 -6.63 -14.48
CA ARG A 119 2.68 -6.59 -13.32
C ARG A 119 3.27 -7.30 -12.10
N ARG A 120 4.02 -8.39 -12.30
CA ARG A 120 4.69 -9.12 -11.22
C ARG A 120 6.10 -8.57 -11.10
N ILE A 121 6.36 -7.86 -9.99
CA ILE A 121 7.69 -7.34 -9.67
C ILE A 121 8.29 -8.32 -8.69
N GLU A 122 9.32 -9.03 -9.14
CA GLU A 122 9.96 -10.08 -8.39
C GLU A 122 11.46 -9.85 -8.36
N LEU A 123 12.02 -9.91 -7.16
CA LEU A 123 13.45 -9.76 -6.93
C LEU A 123 13.93 -10.97 -6.13
N GLU A 124 14.82 -11.72 -6.76
CA GLU A 124 15.47 -12.90 -6.18
C GLU A 124 16.95 -12.62 -5.91
N LYS A 125 17.40 -12.97 -4.72
CA LYS A 125 18.79 -12.82 -4.26
C LYS A 125 19.20 -14.03 -3.43
N LYS A 126 20.50 -14.28 -3.32
CA LYS A 126 21.02 -15.31 -2.43
C LYS A 126 20.92 -14.83 -0.99
N LEU A 127 20.62 -15.75 -0.06
CA LEU A 127 20.57 -15.42 1.36
C LEU A 127 21.98 -15.07 1.89
N ASP A 128 23.01 -15.74 1.37
CA ASP A 128 24.43 -15.44 1.66
C ASP A 128 24.91 -14.03 1.28
N ASP A 129 24.15 -13.33 0.43
CA ASP A 129 24.48 -11.95 0.06
C ASP A 129 23.87 -10.93 1.03
N VAL A 130 23.04 -11.37 1.98
CA VAL A 130 22.47 -10.50 3.01
C VAL A 130 23.52 -10.21 4.09
N GLU A 131 23.82 -8.94 4.31
CA GLU A 131 24.80 -8.48 5.30
C GLU A 131 24.15 -8.10 6.63
N ALA A 132 22.99 -7.42 6.57
CA ALA A 132 22.30 -6.89 7.74
C ALA A 132 20.81 -6.63 7.44
N VAL A 133 20.02 -6.58 8.50
CA VAL A 133 18.69 -5.94 8.48
C VAL A 133 18.87 -4.52 9.00
N LYS A 134 18.44 -3.52 8.25
CA LYS A 134 18.58 -2.11 8.65
C LYS A 134 17.22 -1.51 8.98
N ALA A 135 17.06 -1.01 10.19
CA ALA A 135 15.98 -0.11 10.55
C ALA A 135 16.37 1.33 10.19
N GLU A 136 15.44 2.07 9.59
CA GLU A 136 15.55 3.51 9.38
C GLU A 136 14.42 4.17 10.16
N ILE A 137 14.79 4.94 11.18
CA ILE A 137 13.88 5.70 12.01
C ILE A 137 14.21 7.18 11.80
N LYS A 138 13.26 7.91 11.22
CA LYS A 138 13.29 9.36 11.08
C LYS A 138 12.09 9.93 11.79
N GLU A 139 12.33 10.84 12.73
CA GLU A 139 11.28 11.57 13.44
C GLU A 139 11.15 13.00 12.91
N GLY A 140 10.07 13.69 13.28
CA GLY A 140 9.77 15.07 12.88
C GLY A 140 8.53 15.20 12.01
N LEU A 141 8.48 16.22 11.16
CA LEU A 141 7.30 16.56 10.34
C LEU A 141 6.90 15.50 9.30
N ASN A 142 7.87 14.69 8.86
CA ASN A 142 7.64 13.56 7.96
C ASN A 142 8.30 12.30 8.54
N PRO A 143 7.64 11.65 9.52
CA PRO A 143 8.22 10.49 10.17
C PRO A 143 8.33 9.33 9.18
N LYS A 144 9.44 8.59 9.26
CA LYS A 144 9.69 7.41 8.43
C LYS A 144 10.20 6.30 9.33
N ARG A 145 9.52 5.16 9.31
CA ARG A 145 9.90 3.95 10.04
C ARG A 145 9.84 2.80 9.06
N SER A 146 11.00 2.35 8.60
CA SER A 146 11.11 1.36 7.53
C SER A 146 12.26 0.39 7.75
N LEU A 147 12.05 -0.88 7.40
CA LEU A 147 13.09 -1.91 7.38
C LEU A 147 13.61 -2.10 5.97
N TYR A 148 14.92 -2.28 5.86
CA TYR A 148 15.62 -2.61 4.64
C TYR A 148 16.45 -3.87 4.82
N LEU A 149 16.56 -4.62 3.74
CA LEU A 149 17.55 -5.68 3.61
C LEU A 149 18.81 -5.08 2.99
N ARG A 150 19.93 -5.15 3.70
CA ARG A 150 21.23 -4.75 3.18
C ARG A 150 21.88 -5.94 2.50
N ILE A 151 22.20 -5.79 1.22
CA ILE A 151 22.85 -6.81 0.40
C ILE A 151 24.28 -6.35 0.04
N LYS A 152 25.19 -7.31 -0.11
CA LYS A 152 26.54 -7.12 -0.64
C LYS A 152 26.56 -6.17 -1.84
N GLY A 153 27.51 -5.25 -1.84
CA GLY A 153 27.55 -4.13 -2.79
C GLY A 153 26.64 -2.96 -2.42
N ASN A 154 26.29 -2.84 -1.13
CA ASN A 154 25.59 -1.70 -0.52
C ASN A 154 24.21 -1.40 -1.12
N ARG A 155 23.52 -2.42 -1.65
CA ARG A 155 22.14 -2.29 -2.14
C ARG A 155 21.17 -2.47 -0.98
N GLN A 156 20.34 -1.47 -0.73
CA GLN A 156 19.29 -1.52 0.29
C GLN A 156 17.95 -1.80 -0.40
N ILE A 157 17.29 -2.90 -0.03
CA ILE A 157 15.98 -3.23 -0.56
C ILE A 157 14.94 -2.99 0.53
N PRO A 158 13.94 -2.12 0.30
CA PRO A 158 12.89 -1.88 1.29
C PRO A 158 12.05 -3.14 1.49
N LEU A 159 11.99 -3.61 2.73
CA LEU A 159 11.17 -4.73 3.15
C LEU A 159 9.79 -4.28 3.62
N THR A 160 9.73 -3.10 4.24
CA THR A 160 8.49 -2.49 4.69
C THR A 160 7.81 -1.72 3.57
N ARG A 161 6.53 -1.47 3.79
CA ARG A 161 5.68 -0.78 2.84
C ARG A 161 5.92 0.74 2.84
N VAL A 162 5.59 1.39 1.73
CA VAL A 162 5.42 2.85 1.65
C VAL A 162 4.05 3.25 2.22
N GLY A 163 4.03 4.22 3.14
CA GLY A 163 2.81 4.74 3.75
C GLY A 163 3.00 5.12 5.22
N GLU A 164 1.95 4.89 6.01
CA GLU A 164 1.94 5.13 7.45
C GLU A 164 3.12 4.42 8.15
N PRO A 165 3.91 5.13 8.96
CA PRO A 165 5.01 4.54 9.70
C PRO A 165 4.50 3.47 10.66
N LEU A 166 5.19 2.33 10.71
CA LEU A 166 4.90 1.30 11.70
C LEU A 166 5.11 1.86 13.13
N PRO A 167 4.36 1.37 14.13
CA PRO A 167 4.73 1.57 15.53
C PRO A 167 6.18 1.14 15.75
N LEU A 168 6.92 1.91 16.57
CA LEU A 168 8.35 1.65 16.79
C LEU A 168 8.59 0.23 17.31
N THR A 169 7.79 -0.19 18.28
CA THR A 169 7.83 -1.56 18.84
C THR A 169 7.57 -2.64 17.79
N GLU A 170 6.66 -2.41 16.84
CA GLU A 170 6.43 -3.38 15.75
C GLU A 170 7.61 -3.44 14.78
N LEU A 171 8.22 -2.29 14.46
CA LEU A 171 9.40 -2.20 13.61
C LEU A 171 10.58 -2.96 14.23
N GLU A 172 10.84 -2.73 15.52
CA GLU A 172 11.91 -3.38 16.29
C GLU A 172 11.69 -4.88 16.38
N ASN A 173 10.47 -5.31 16.73
CA ASN A 173 10.13 -6.73 16.81
C ASN A 173 10.30 -7.43 15.46
N GLN A 174 9.76 -6.86 14.37
CA GLN A 174 9.90 -7.43 13.02
C GLN A 174 11.35 -7.44 12.55
N GLY A 175 12.11 -6.39 12.85
CA GLY A 175 13.53 -6.29 12.51
C GLY A 175 14.38 -7.31 13.25
N ALA A 176 14.18 -7.44 14.57
CA ALA A 176 14.89 -8.38 15.42
C ALA A 176 14.56 -9.84 15.10
N GLU A 177 13.29 -10.14 14.84
CA GLU A 177 12.85 -11.48 14.41
C GLU A 177 13.50 -11.88 13.08
N LEU A 178 13.50 -10.98 12.10
CA LEU A 178 14.13 -11.23 10.81
C LEU A 178 15.66 -11.36 10.91
N ALA A 179 16.32 -10.48 11.68
CA ALA A 179 17.76 -10.54 11.91
C ALA A 179 18.17 -11.86 12.59
N ARG A 180 17.41 -12.28 13.60
CA ARG A 180 17.60 -13.57 14.28
C ARG A 180 17.37 -14.75 13.35
N PHE A 181 16.34 -14.71 12.51
CA PHE A 181 16.10 -15.74 11.50
C PHE A 181 17.28 -15.84 10.53
N LEU A 182 17.78 -14.72 10.01
CA LEU A 182 18.85 -14.69 9.01
C LEU A 182 20.25 -14.92 9.61
N GLY A 183 20.43 -14.74 10.92
CA GLY A 183 21.74 -14.81 11.57
C GLY A 183 22.64 -13.62 11.25
N VAL A 184 22.05 -12.46 10.94
CA VAL A 184 22.75 -11.21 10.57
C VAL A 184 22.46 -10.11 11.58
N PRO A 185 23.33 -9.09 11.73
CA PRO A 185 23.08 -7.97 12.64
C PRO A 185 21.87 -7.12 12.23
N LEU A 186 21.23 -6.51 13.23
CA LEU A 186 20.25 -5.44 13.08
C LEU A 186 20.97 -4.08 13.22
N GLU A 187 20.95 -3.26 12.17
CA GLU A 187 21.57 -1.92 12.12
C GLU A 187 20.50 -0.81 12.20
N GLY A 188 20.87 0.37 12.70
CA GLY A 188 20.07 1.59 12.57
C GLY A 188 18.98 1.80 13.62
N ILE A 189 19.18 1.23 14.81
CA ILE A 189 18.52 1.65 16.06
C ILE A 189 19.36 2.77 16.69
#